data_AF-A0A235I2T0-F1
#
_entry.id   AF-A0A235I2T0-F1
#
_cell.length_a   1.000
_cell.length_b   1.000
_cell.length_c   1.000
_cell.angle_alpha   90.00
_cell.angle_beta   90.00
_cell.angle_gamma   90.00
#
_symmetry.space_group_name_H-M   'P 1'
#
loop_
_entity.id
_entity.type
_entity.pdbx_description
1 polymer ?
#
loop_
_entity_poly.entity_id
_entity_poly.type
_entity_poly.pdbx_seq_one_letter_code
_entity_poly.pdbx_strand_id
1 'polypeptide(L)'
;MTTTLQDTSPIIIAHRGASGYRPEHTLAAYELAIALGADYIEPDLVSTKDGILIARHENEISETTDVASHAEFAHLQTTKIIDGESKTGWFTEDFTLTELKTLRAKERIPQVRSQNTPYDGLLEIPTLQEIIDLVKVKSGEINRPIGIYPETKHPTYFQSIGLALEAPLLATLTANGYQGANAPIFIQSFEVGNLQDLSTKTDLPLVQLLNNSGKPYDFVVSGCVGVGVASPRVARRRHRTYADLVTASALEEIAKYAQAIGIHKNLLVPRDNNGKLRSPTSLVIDAHAAGLLVHVWTFRNEDCFLPLDFQGNPQGEYELFFDLGVDGVFSDYPDTAACHPTLQW
;
A
#
# COMPACT_ATOMS: atom_id res chain seq x y z
N MET A 1 0.45 2.49 -28.67
CA MET A 1 0.44 2.81 -27.24
C MET A 1 -1.00 2.78 -26.80
N THR A 2 -1.33 1.93 -25.84
CA THR A 2 -2.61 2.01 -25.14
C THR A 2 -2.57 3.30 -24.32
N THR A 3 -3.62 4.12 -24.38
CA THR A 3 -3.66 5.34 -23.56
C THR A 3 -4.09 5.00 -22.14
N THR A 4 -3.68 5.83 -21.18
CA THR A 4 -4.22 5.78 -19.81
C THR A 4 -5.70 6.13 -19.82
N LEU A 5 -6.45 5.75 -18.77
CA LEU A 5 -7.90 5.99 -18.71
C LEU A 5 -8.25 7.48 -18.83
N GLN A 6 -7.37 8.34 -18.33
CA GLN A 6 -7.56 9.80 -18.32
C GLN A 6 -6.76 10.53 -19.41
N ASP A 7 -6.08 9.80 -20.31
CA ASP A 7 -5.15 10.36 -21.31
C ASP A 7 -4.07 11.29 -20.70
N THR A 8 -3.72 11.05 -19.43
CA THR A 8 -2.67 11.75 -18.67
C THR A 8 -1.46 10.86 -18.45
N SER A 9 -0.34 11.49 -18.11
CA SER A 9 0.86 10.79 -17.65
C SER A 9 0.56 9.90 -16.43
N PRO A 10 1.05 8.65 -16.39
CA PRO A 10 0.90 7.79 -15.22
C PRO A 10 1.50 8.42 -13.96
N ILE A 11 0.82 8.28 -12.82
CA ILE A 11 1.31 8.82 -11.54
C ILE A 11 2.40 7.94 -10.93
N ILE A 12 3.35 8.57 -10.24
CA ILE A 12 4.41 7.89 -9.48
C ILE A 12 4.02 7.85 -8.01
N ILE A 13 3.83 6.65 -7.48
CA ILE A 13 3.48 6.41 -6.09
C ILE A 13 4.70 5.83 -5.38
N ALA A 14 5.27 6.57 -4.44
CA ALA A 14 6.43 6.13 -3.68
C ALA A 14 6.03 5.13 -2.61
N HIS A 15 6.21 3.84 -2.92
CA HIS A 15 5.83 2.72 -2.07
C HIS A 15 6.70 2.71 -0.81
N ARG A 16 6.05 3.06 0.31
CA ARG A 16 6.69 3.28 1.62
C ARG A 16 7.74 4.39 1.63
N GLY A 17 7.62 5.35 0.70
CA GLY A 17 8.63 6.36 0.40
C GLY A 17 9.68 5.87 -0.59
N ALA A 18 10.87 6.48 -0.58
CA ALA A 18 11.99 6.05 -1.41
C ALA A 18 12.71 4.86 -0.75
N SER A 19 11.98 3.77 -0.53
CA SER A 19 12.38 2.63 0.30
C SER A 19 13.57 1.85 -0.25
N GLY A 20 13.90 2.02 -1.54
CA GLY A 20 15.14 1.54 -2.14
C GLY A 20 16.41 2.24 -1.63
N TYR A 21 16.24 3.40 -1.00
CA TYR A 21 17.33 4.29 -0.56
C TYR A 21 17.33 4.62 0.93
N ARG A 22 16.20 4.43 1.62
CA ARG A 22 16.03 4.70 3.07
C ARG A 22 15.14 3.64 3.70
N PRO A 23 15.26 3.38 5.02
CA PRO A 23 14.31 2.53 5.72
C PRO A 23 12.87 2.95 5.47
N GLU A 24 12.03 1.98 5.09
CA GLU A 24 10.63 2.17 4.72
C GLU A 24 9.81 2.86 5.82
N HIS A 25 8.79 3.63 5.42
CA HIS A 25 7.90 4.37 6.31
C HIS A 25 8.61 5.24 7.36
N THR A 26 9.53 6.07 6.89
CA THR A 26 10.15 7.14 7.68
C THR A 26 9.91 8.47 6.98
N LEU A 27 9.88 9.58 7.74
CA LEU A 27 9.77 10.91 7.11
C LEU A 27 10.91 11.17 6.12
N ALA A 28 12.11 10.67 6.39
CA ALA A 28 13.25 10.78 5.49
C ALA A 28 13.05 10.02 4.17
N ALA A 29 12.43 8.83 4.19
CA ALA A 29 12.09 8.10 2.97
C ALA A 29 11.03 8.84 2.14
N TYR A 30 10.02 9.42 2.79
CA TYR A 30 8.98 10.20 2.12
C TYR A 30 9.52 11.51 1.54
N GLU A 31 10.34 12.24 2.29
CA GLU A 31 10.97 13.48 1.83
C GLU A 31 11.86 13.23 0.60
N LEU A 32 12.68 12.16 0.64
CA LEU A 32 13.49 11.78 -0.51
C LEU A 32 12.62 11.40 -1.71
N ALA A 33 11.54 10.65 -1.51
CA ALA A 33 10.64 10.28 -2.61
C ALA A 33 10.04 11.50 -3.32
N ILE A 34 9.63 12.52 -2.56
CA ILE A 34 9.10 13.76 -3.12
C ILE A 34 10.18 14.48 -3.95
N ALA A 35 11.41 14.53 -3.43
CA ALA A 35 12.55 15.12 -4.13
C ALA A 35 12.93 14.36 -5.41
N LEU A 36 12.68 13.05 -5.45
CA LEU A 36 12.88 12.18 -6.61
C LEU A 36 11.70 12.17 -7.61
N GLY A 37 10.69 13.03 -7.40
CA GLY A 37 9.62 13.24 -8.37
C GLY A 37 8.34 12.44 -8.12
N ALA A 38 8.18 11.80 -6.96
CA ALA A 38 6.91 11.13 -6.64
C ALA A 38 5.72 12.10 -6.65
N ASP A 39 4.57 11.67 -7.17
CA ASP A 39 3.29 12.41 -7.11
C ASP A 39 2.55 12.11 -5.81
N TYR A 40 2.69 10.88 -5.31
CA TYR A 40 2.10 10.41 -4.07
C TYR A 40 3.15 9.72 -3.20
N ILE A 41 3.05 9.89 -1.88
CA ILE A 41 3.75 9.03 -0.92
C ILE A 41 2.76 8.05 -0.29
N GLU A 42 3.16 6.80 -0.11
CA GLU A 42 2.29 5.75 0.41
C GLU A 42 2.66 5.34 1.85
N PRO A 43 1.80 5.64 2.83
CA PRO A 43 1.90 5.08 4.17
C PRO A 43 0.99 3.86 4.39
N ASP A 44 1.56 2.78 4.89
CA ASP A 44 0.81 1.65 5.44
C ASP A 44 0.40 1.95 6.88
N LEU A 45 -0.90 1.94 7.20
CA LEU A 45 -1.39 2.37 8.50
C LEU A 45 -1.78 1.19 9.40
N VAL A 46 -1.25 1.22 10.61
CA VAL A 46 -1.59 0.36 11.74
C VAL A 46 -1.91 1.21 12.98
N SER A 47 -2.62 0.64 13.95
CA SER A 47 -3.02 1.34 15.17
C SER A 47 -2.05 1.11 16.33
N THR A 48 -1.85 2.14 17.14
CA THR A 48 -1.24 2.04 18.47
C THR A 48 -2.29 1.65 19.52
N LYS A 49 -1.83 1.28 20.73
CA LYS A 49 -2.70 0.95 21.88
C LYS A 49 -3.68 2.07 22.25
N ASP A 50 -3.25 3.31 22.08
CA ASP A 50 -3.99 4.54 22.33
C ASP A 50 -4.73 5.08 21.09
N GLY A 51 -4.84 4.26 20.02
CA GLY A 51 -5.71 4.52 18.86
C GLY A 51 -5.16 5.55 17.87
N ILE A 52 -3.85 5.81 17.87
CA ILE A 52 -3.19 6.68 16.91
C ILE A 52 -2.72 5.86 15.71
N LEU A 53 -2.88 6.41 14.50
CA LEU A 53 -2.40 5.77 13.29
C LEU A 53 -0.94 6.12 13.02
N ILE A 54 -0.11 5.10 12.84
CA ILE A 54 1.31 5.20 12.50
C ILE A 54 1.61 4.46 11.19
N ALA A 55 2.72 4.83 10.55
CA ALA A 55 3.13 4.18 9.31
C ALA A 55 4.08 3.00 9.55
N ARG A 56 3.58 1.79 9.29
CA ARG A 56 4.31 0.52 9.27
C ARG A 56 3.56 -0.49 8.40
N HIS A 57 4.31 -1.24 7.58
CA HIS A 57 3.74 -2.25 6.70
C HIS A 57 3.11 -3.43 7.45
N GLU A 58 3.64 -3.79 8.62
CA GLU A 58 3.10 -4.82 9.50
C GLU A 58 2.92 -4.23 10.90
N ASN A 59 1.92 -4.71 11.63
CA ASN A 59 1.78 -4.36 13.04
C ASN A 59 2.80 -5.09 13.92
N GLU A 60 3.35 -6.23 13.48
CA GLU A 60 4.52 -6.87 14.08
C GLU A 60 5.80 -6.12 13.63
N ILE A 61 6.56 -5.59 14.58
CA ILE A 61 7.65 -4.62 14.32
C ILE A 61 9.05 -5.13 14.68
N SER A 62 9.24 -6.41 14.97
CA SER A 62 10.55 -6.98 15.35
C SER A 62 11.64 -6.74 14.30
N GLU A 63 11.29 -6.87 13.02
CA GLU A 63 12.26 -6.82 11.91
C GLU A 63 12.53 -5.41 11.40
N THR A 64 11.62 -4.46 11.65
CA THR A 64 11.66 -3.10 11.09
C THR A 64 11.92 -2.01 12.13
N THR A 65 12.19 -2.42 13.38
CA THR A 65 12.57 -1.52 14.48
C THR A 65 13.66 -2.12 15.34
N ASP A 66 14.27 -1.29 16.19
CA ASP A 66 15.22 -1.69 17.22
C ASP A 66 14.57 -2.24 18.51
N VAL A 67 13.26 -2.51 18.53
CA VAL A 67 12.49 -2.94 19.73
C VAL A 67 13.14 -4.09 20.51
N ALA A 68 13.76 -5.06 19.82
CA ALA A 68 14.42 -6.18 20.45
C ALA A 68 15.66 -5.79 21.30
N SER A 69 16.21 -4.58 21.08
CA SER A 69 17.32 -4.02 21.86
C SER A 69 16.86 -3.22 23.10
N HIS A 70 15.54 -2.99 23.24
CA HIS A 70 14.94 -2.28 24.36
C HIS A 70 14.46 -3.27 25.44
N ALA A 71 15.29 -3.48 26.46
CA ALA A 71 15.02 -4.43 27.54
C ALA A 71 13.73 -4.12 28.32
N GLU A 72 13.37 -2.84 28.42
CA GLU A 72 12.12 -2.36 29.02
C GLU A 72 10.87 -2.91 28.33
N PHE A 73 10.95 -3.22 27.03
CA PHE A 73 9.84 -3.75 26.24
C PHE A 73 9.87 -5.27 26.07
N ALA A 74 10.86 -5.98 26.63
CA ALA A 74 10.96 -7.43 26.50
C ALA A 74 9.69 -8.17 26.98
N HIS A 75 8.99 -7.62 27.98
CA HIS A 75 7.76 -8.17 28.53
C HIS A 75 6.53 -8.04 27.60
N LEU A 76 6.61 -7.22 26.55
CA LEU A 76 5.55 -7.05 25.55
C LEU A 76 5.66 -8.06 24.40
N GLN A 77 6.74 -8.84 24.34
CA GLN A 77 6.87 -9.87 23.31
C GLN A 77 5.79 -10.94 23.50
N THR A 78 5.01 -11.20 22.47
CA THR A 78 3.87 -12.13 22.53
C THR A 78 3.65 -12.83 21.19
N THR A 79 2.68 -13.74 21.14
CA THR A 79 2.24 -14.41 19.92
C THR A 79 0.79 -14.05 19.62
N LYS A 80 0.52 -13.61 18.39
CA LYS A 80 -0.83 -13.24 17.92
C LYS A 80 -1.13 -13.90 16.58
N ILE A 81 -2.41 -14.06 16.27
CA ILE A 81 -2.87 -14.52 14.96
C ILE A 81 -3.28 -13.28 14.16
N ILE A 82 -2.49 -12.95 13.14
CA ILE A 82 -2.75 -11.84 12.22
C ILE A 82 -3.07 -12.46 10.86
N ASP A 83 -4.24 -12.15 10.32
CA ASP A 83 -4.73 -12.69 9.04
C ASP A 83 -4.65 -14.23 8.91
N GLY A 84 -4.84 -14.93 10.03
CA GLY A 84 -4.81 -16.39 10.11
C GLY A 84 -3.40 -16.98 10.28
N GLU A 85 -2.38 -16.14 10.35
CA GLU A 85 -0.99 -16.54 10.55
C GLU A 85 -0.53 -16.26 11.98
N SER A 86 0.15 -17.22 12.60
CA SER A 86 0.76 -17.03 13.93
C SER A 86 2.05 -16.23 13.80
N LYS A 87 2.08 -15.03 14.38
CA LYS A 87 3.27 -14.17 14.45
C LYS A 87 3.72 -14.05 15.90
N THR A 88 5.03 -14.09 16.14
CA THR A 88 5.63 -13.92 17.48
C THR A 88 6.60 -12.76 17.43
N GLY A 89 6.42 -11.77 18.31
CA GLY A 89 7.21 -10.54 18.29
C GLY A 89 6.57 -9.43 19.11
N TRP A 90 6.77 -8.19 18.69
CA TRP A 90 6.23 -6.99 19.33
C TRP A 90 5.25 -6.33 18.38
N PHE A 91 4.08 -5.95 18.89
CA PHE A 91 2.99 -5.46 18.04
C PHE A 91 2.61 -4.03 18.35
N THR A 92 2.36 -3.20 17.34
CA THR A 92 2.09 -1.77 17.51
C THR A 92 0.93 -1.48 18.47
N GLU A 93 -0.10 -2.33 18.48
CA GLU A 93 -1.26 -2.20 19.37
C GLU A 93 -0.97 -2.50 20.85
N ASP A 94 0.23 -2.99 21.19
CA ASP A 94 0.64 -3.21 22.58
C ASP A 94 1.37 -1.99 23.18
N PHE A 95 1.71 -1.00 22.34
CA PHE A 95 2.45 0.20 22.73
C PHE A 95 1.59 1.46 22.58
N THR A 96 1.74 2.40 23.51
CA THR A 96 1.28 3.78 23.28
C THR A 96 2.14 4.46 22.23
N LEU A 97 1.64 5.55 21.64
CA LEU A 97 2.45 6.35 20.70
C LEU A 97 3.75 6.84 21.36
N THR A 98 3.68 7.28 22.61
CA THR A 98 4.84 7.78 23.36
C THR A 98 5.93 6.72 23.45
N GLU A 99 5.57 5.47 23.74
CA GLU A 99 6.53 4.36 23.79
C GLU A 99 7.11 4.06 22.39
N LEU A 100 6.27 4.00 21.34
CA LEU A 100 6.75 3.76 19.97
C LEU A 100 7.68 4.85 19.46
N LYS A 101 7.51 6.10 19.89
CA LYS A 101 8.40 7.22 19.56
C LYS A 101 9.81 7.09 20.18
N THR A 102 10.00 6.19 21.14
CA THR A 102 11.34 5.85 21.66
C THR A 102 12.10 4.88 20.76
N LEU A 103 11.39 4.12 19.91
CA LEU A 103 11.98 3.17 18.99
C LEU A 103 12.52 3.85 17.73
N ARG A 104 13.38 3.15 17.00
CA ARG A 104 13.96 3.61 15.74
C ARG A 104 13.78 2.58 14.65
N ALA A 105 13.51 3.08 13.45
CA ALA A 105 13.34 2.28 12.25
C ALA A 105 14.66 1.60 11.85
N LYS A 106 14.51 0.44 11.20
CA LYS A 106 15.60 -0.34 10.61
C LYS A 106 15.24 -0.78 9.20
N GLU A 107 16.26 -1.03 8.39
CA GLU A 107 16.12 -1.65 7.09
C GLU A 107 15.55 -3.08 7.23
N ARG A 108 14.48 -3.37 6.49
CA ARG A 108 13.74 -4.64 6.54
C ARG A 108 14.47 -5.79 5.83
N ILE A 109 15.19 -5.48 4.75
CA ILE A 109 15.90 -6.48 3.92
C ILE A 109 17.40 -6.14 3.79
N PRO A 110 18.15 -6.09 4.90
CA PRO A 110 19.53 -5.57 4.92
C PRO A 110 20.50 -6.40 4.07
N GLN A 111 20.17 -7.65 3.74
CA GLN A 111 20.95 -8.50 2.84
C GLN A 111 20.84 -8.07 1.38
N VAL A 112 19.76 -7.40 1.00
CA VAL A 112 19.52 -6.84 -0.34
C VAL A 112 19.84 -5.34 -0.36
N ARG A 113 19.39 -4.61 0.67
CA ARG A 113 19.54 -3.14 0.80
C ARG A 113 20.56 -2.74 1.85
N SER A 114 21.75 -3.31 1.81
CA SER A 114 22.81 -3.00 2.80
C SER A 114 23.13 -1.50 2.87
N GLN A 115 22.94 -0.75 1.77
CA GLN A 115 23.10 0.71 1.72
C GLN A 115 22.12 1.48 2.63
N ASN A 116 21.02 0.87 3.06
CA ASN A 116 20.05 1.47 3.96
C ASN A 116 20.42 1.27 5.45
N THR A 117 21.24 0.25 5.77
CA THR A 117 21.64 -0.06 7.16
C THR A 117 22.38 1.06 7.89
N PRO A 118 23.13 1.98 7.24
CA PRO A 118 23.65 3.16 7.93
C PRO A 118 22.58 4.09 8.54
N TYR A 119 21.30 3.94 8.18
CA TYR A 119 20.18 4.68 8.76
C TYR A 119 19.50 3.95 9.93
N ASP A 120 19.87 2.69 10.20
CA ASP A 120 19.33 1.92 11.32
C ASP A 120 19.56 2.66 12.64
N GLY A 121 18.52 2.76 13.46
CA GLY A 121 18.64 3.43 14.77
C GLY A 121 18.55 4.96 14.71
N LEU A 122 18.35 5.57 13.54
CA LEU A 122 18.33 7.04 13.41
C LEU A 122 16.93 7.64 13.31
N LEU A 123 16.01 6.94 12.63
CA LEU A 123 14.74 7.52 12.18
C LEU A 123 13.56 7.04 13.04
N GLU A 124 12.64 7.94 13.36
CA GLU A 124 11.44 7.62 14.14
C GLU A 124 10.34 6.96 13.29
N ILE A 125 9.40 6.32 13.99
CA ILE A 125 8.13 5.86 13.42
C ILE A 125 7.20 7.06 13.25
N PRO A 126 6.75 7.41 12.04
CA PRO A 126 5.88 8.55 11.83
C PRO A 126 4.40 8.20 12.06
N THR A 127 3.65 9.15 12.58
CA THR A 127 2.18 9.16 12.62
C THR A 127 1.62 9.61 11.28
N LEU A 128 0.34 9.31 11.01
CA LEU A 128 -0.35 9.86 9.84
C LEU A 128 -0.35 11.40 9.84
N GLN A 129 -0.49 12.05 11.00
CA GLN A 129 -0.47 13.51 11.10
C GLN A 129 0.88 14.09 10.66
N GLU A 130 1.99 13.54 11.14
CA GLU A 130 3.34 14.00 10.77
C GLU A 130 3.61 13.83 9.27
N ILE A 131 3.06 12.78 8.64
CA ILE A 131 3.16 12.54 7.21
C ILE A 131 2.38 13.60 6.42
N ILE A 132 1.17 13.93 6.87
CA ILE A 132 0.36 15.00 6.27
C ILE A 132 1.07 16.35 6.41
N ASP A 133 1.66 16.63 7.57
CA ASP A 133 2.40 17.87 7.81
C ASP A 133 3.62 17.98 6.90
N LEU A 134 4.38 16.89 6.73
CA LEU A 134 5.49 16.82 5.77
C LEU A 134 5.01 17.13 4.35
N VAL A 135 3.91 16.50 3.90
CA VAL A 135 3.37 16.70 2.55
C VAL A 135 2.92 18.15 2.33
N LYS A 136 2.28 18.78 3.32
CA LYS A 136 1.88 20.19 3.24
C LYS A 136 3.08 21.11 3.08
N VAL A 137 4.12 20.91 3.89
CA VAL A 137 5.37 21.68 3.81
C VAL A 137 6.03 21.48 2.46
N LYS A 138 6.24 20.22 2.04
CA LYS A 138 6.95 19.90 0.80
C LYS A 138 6.20 20.34 -0.45
N SER A 139 4.88 20.20 -0.48
CA SER A 139 4.06 20.71 -1.58
C SER A 139 4.22 22.22 -1.76
N GLY A 140 4.31 22.96 -0.65
CA GLY A 140 4.57 24.40 -0.66
C GLY A 140 5.99 24.75 -1.12
N GLU A 141 7.01 24.01 -0.66
CA GLU A 141 8.41 24.23 -1.04
C GLU A 141 8.65 24.04 -2.55
N ILE A 142 8.02 23.03 -3.15
CA ILE A 142 8.21 22.70 -4.58
C ILE A 142 7.13 23.27 -5.50
N ASN A 143 6.12 23.95 -4.94
CA ASN A 143 4.96 24.48 -5.66
C ASN A 143 4.25 23.45 -6.56
N ARG A 144 4.12 22.21 -6.07
CA ARG A 144 3.42 21.10 -6.73
C ARG A 144 2.60 20.35 -5.66
N PRO A 145 1.32 20.03 -5.92
CA PRO A 145 0.55 19.22 -4.98
C PRO A 145 1.15 17.81 -4.89
N ILE A 146 1.52 17.39 -3.68
CA ILE A 146 1.88 16.01 -3.37
C ILE A 146 0.69 15.35 -2.67
N GLY A 147 0.32 14.16 -3.12
CA GLY A 147 -0.73 13.37 -2.50
C GLY A 147 -0.21 12.38 -1.45
N ILE A 148 -1.14 11.85 -0.66
CA ILE A 148 -0.89 10.69 0.21
C ILE A 148 -1.72 9.49 -0.26
N TYR A 149 -1.20 8.29 -0.10
CA TYR A 149 -1.84 7.07 -0.57
C TYR A 149 -1.96 6.04 0.58
N PRO A 150 -2.75 6.32 1.64
CA PRO A 150 -2.78 5.47 2.82
C PRO A 150 -3.40 4.08 2.56
N GLU A 151 -2.70 3.02 3.00
CA GLU A 151 -3.26 1.66 3.11
C GLU A 151 -3.78 1.40 4.53
N THR A 152 -4.97 0.82 4.68
CA THR A 152 -5.39 0.24 5.97
C THR A 152 -4.89 -1.19 6.10
N LYS A 153 -3.96 -1.47 7.01
CA LYS A 153 -3.44 -2.83 7.25
C LYS A 153 -4.33 -3.62 8.21
N HIS A 154 -4.62 -4.87 7.87
CA HIS A 154 -5.36 -5.83 8.71
C HIS A 154 -6.65 -5.26 9.37
N PRO A 155 -7.54 -4.56 8.63
CA PRO A 155 -8.69 -3.90 9.26
C PRO A 155 -9.61 -4.88 10.02
N THR A 156 -9.80 -6.12 9.53
CA THR A 156 -10.54 -7.15 10.28
C THR A 156 -9.90 -7.44 11.64
N TYR A 157 -8.57 -7.55 11.70
CA TYR A 157 -7.84 -7.81 12.95
C TYR A 157 -8.00 -6.64 13.93
N PHE A 158 -7.69 -5.42 13.49
CA PHE A 158 -7.76 -4.23 14.34
C PHE A 158 -9.18 -3.95 14.83
N GLN A 159 -10.20 -4.20 13.99
CA GLN A 159 -11.59 -4.11 14.42
C GLN A 159 -11.92 -5.12 15.52
N SER A 160 -11.41 -6.35 15.44
CA SER A 160 -11.69 -7.41 16.41
C SER A 160 -11.18 -7.11 17.83
N ILE A 161 -10.17 -6.23 17.94
CA ILE A 161 -9.56 -5.80 19.21
C ILE A 161 -9.99 -4.38 19.63
N GLY A 162 -10.96 -3.78 18.94
CA GLY A 162 -11.48 -2.45 19.28
C GLY A 162 -10.61 -1.27 18.84
N LEU A 163 -9.70 -1.48 17.89
CA LEU A 163 -8.76 -0.49 17.36
C LEU A 163 -8.95 -0.24 15.85
N ALA A 164 -10.20 -0.31 15.38
CA ALA A 164 -10.57 -0.10 13.98
C ALA A 164 -9.93 1.16 13.39
N LEU A 165 -9.39 1.06 12.16
CA LEU A 165 -8.54 2.09 11.54
C LEU A 165 -9.37 3.19 10.84
N GLU A 166 -10.58 2.87 10.41
CA GLU A 166 -11.38 3.69 9.50
C GLU A 166 -11.79 5.03 10.13
N ALA A 167 -12.30 4.99 11.35
CA ALA A 167 -12.73 6.18 12.07
C ALA A 167 -11.56 7.16 12.36
N PRO A 168 -10.43 6.73 12.97
CA PRO A 168 -9.29 7.63 13.18
C PRO A 168 -8.66 8.11 11.87
N LEU A 169 -8.67 7.30 10.81
CA LEU A 169 -8.21 7.70 9.48
C LEU A 169 -9.06 8.86 8.94
N LEU A 170 -10.38 8.67 8.84
CA LEU A 170 -11.28 9.70 8.31
C LEU A 170 -11.30 10.96 9.17
N ALA A 171 -11.19 10.83 10.49
CA ALA A 171 -11.10 11.97 11.40
C ALA A 171 -9.83 12.80 11.13
N THR A 172 -8.67 12.14 11.00
CA THR A 172 -7.39 12.80 10.71
C THR A 172 -7.43 13.48 9.34
N LEU A 173 -7.94 12.79 8.31
CA LEU A 173 -8.07 13.33 6.96
C LEU A 173 -9.00 14.55 6.91
N THR A 174 -10.17 14.47 7.55
CA THR A 174 -11.14 15.57 7.61
C THR A 174 -10.57 16.77 8.33
N ALA A 175 -9.91 16.56 9.47
CA ALA A 175 -9.26 17.64 10.23
C ALA A 175 -8.16 18.36 9.43
N ASN A 176 -7.59 17.68 8.43
CA ASN A 176 -6.55 18.21 7.57
C ASN A 176 -7.05 18.74 6.21
N GLY A 177 -8.38 18.74 5.97
CA GLY A 177 -9.00 19.32 4.79
C GLY A 177 -9.12 18.39 3.58
N TYR A 178 -8.86 17.09 3.72
CA TYR A 178 -9.09 16.12 2.65
C TYR A 178 -10.59 15.85 2.51
N GLN A 179 -11.19 16.35 1.43
CA GLN A 179 -12.62 16.22 1.15
C GLN A 179 -12.90 16.11 -0.35
N GLY A 180 -13.88 15.27 -0.71
CA GLY A 180 -14.36 15.11 -2.07
C GLY A 180 -13.46 14.27 -2.98
N ALA A 181 -14.02 13.84 -4.11
CA ALA A 181 -13.41 12.90 -5.05
C ALA A 181 -12.13 13.40 -5.75
N ASN A 182 -11.81 14.70 -5.66
CA ASN A 182 -10.63 15.30 -6.29
C ASN A 182 -9.52 15.65 -5.28
N ALA A 183 -9.69 15.29 -4.00
CA ALA A 183 -8.62 15.47 -3.03
C ALA A 183 -7.38 14.66 -3.46
N PRO A 184 -6.14 15.15 -3.21
CA PRO A 184 -4.91 14.47 -3.59
C PRO A 184 -4.64 13.28 -2.66
N ILE A 185 -5.53 12.29 -2.67
CA ILE A 185 -5.51 11.12 -1.83
C ILE A 185 -6.16 9.92 -2.50
N PHE A 186 -5.62 8.75 -2.22
CA PHE A 186 -6.26 7.46 -2.47
C PHE A 186 -6.18 6.61 -1.21
N ILE A 187 -7.30 6.13 -0.70
CA ILE A 187 -7.32 5.17 0.42
C ILE A 187 -7.38 3.76 -0.16
N GLN A 188 -6.47 2.89 0.25
CA GLN A 188 -6.39 1.53 -0.28
C GLN A 188 -6.51 0.45 0.79
N SER A 189 -6.98 -0.72 0.38
CA SER A 189 -7.10 -1.89 1.24
C SER A 189 -7.19 -3.16 0.42
N PHE A 190 -6.66 -4.26 0.97
CA PHE A 190 -6.87 -5.60 0.46
C PHE A 190 -8.27 -6.14 0.81
N GLU A 191 -8.87 -5.69 1.90
CA GLU A 191 -10.16 -6.17 2.39
C GLU A 191 -11.33 -5.45 1.72
N VAL A 192 -12.18 -6.21 1.03
CA VAL A 192 -13.30 -5.68 0.24
C VAL A 192 -14.35 -5.04 1.16
N GLY A 193 -14.67 -5.69 2.28
CA GLY A 193 -15.64 -5.21 3.26
C GLY A 193 -15.26 -3.87 3.87
N ASN A 194 -13.97 -3.65 4.13
CA ASN A 194 -13.43 -2.39 4.62
C ASN A 194 -13.67 -1.24 3.63
N LEU A 195 -13.35 -1.43 2.35
CA LEU A 195 -13.60 -0.40 1.32
C LEU A 195 -15.09 -0.16 1.08
N GLN A 196 -15.90 -1.20 1.13
CA GLN A 196 -17.35 -1.07 1.03
C GLN A 196 -17.93 -0.26 2.19
N ASP A 197 -17.47 -0.46 3.42
CA ASP A 197 -17.86 0.37 4.55
C ASP A 197 -17.38 1.82 4.40
N LEU A 198 -16.10 2.04 4.02
CA LEU A 198 -15.54 3.37 3.77
C LEU A 198 -16.32 4.14 2.68
N SER A 199 -16.72 3.48 1.60
CA SER A 199 -17.51 4.11 0.52
C SER A 199 -18.87 4.65 0.96
N THR A 200 -19.38 4.24 2.13
CA THR A 200 -20.60 4.80 2.72
C THR A 200 -20.35 6.01 3.62
N LYS A 201 -19.09 6.28 3.94
CA LYS A 201 -18.65 7.26 4.95
C LYS A 201 -17.85 8.43 4.36
N THR A 202 -17.33 8.28 3.14
CA THR A 202 -16.52 9.31 2.49
C THR A 202 -16.64 9.24 0.97
N ASP A 203 -16.47 10.40 0.31
CA ASP A 203 -16.34 10.52 -1.14
C ASP A 203 -14.87 10.55 -1.60
N LEU A 204 -13.92 10.33 -0.68
CA LEU A 204 -12.49 10.25 -1.02
C LEU A 204 -12.22 9.03 -1.92
N PRO A 205 -11.30 9.12 -2.90
CA PRO A 205 -11.01 8.01 -3.80
C PRO A 205 -10.55 6.76 -3.07
N LEU A 206 -11.19 5.62 -3.38
CA LEU A 206 -10.88 4.31 -2.81
C LEU A 206 -10.25 3.38 -3.84
N VAL A 207 -9.38 2.47 -3.37
CA VAL A 207 -8.60 1.58 -4.22
C VAL A 207 -8.62 0.15 -3.68
N GLN A 208 -9.16 -0.77 -4.48
CA GLN A 208 -9.13 -2.19 -4.15
C GLN A 208 -7.78 -2.81 -4.50
N LEU A 209 -7.04 -3.26 -3.48
CA LEU A 209 -5.79 -3.98 -3.67
C LEU A 209 -6.05 -5.44 -4.05
N LEU A 210 -5.33 -5.94 -5.06
CA LEU A 210 -5.49 -7.29 -5.61
C LEU A 210 -4.13 -7.96 -5.72
N ASN A 211 -3.96 -9.08 -5.01
CA ASN A 211 -2.73 -9.87 -5.05
C ASN A 211 -2.80 -10.95 -6.15
N ASN A 212 -1.65 -11.46 -6.60
CA ASN A 212 -1.59 -12.52 -7.61
C ASN A 212 -1.98 -13.92 -7.07
N SER A 213 -2.17 -14.05 -5.76
CA SER A 213 -2.52 -15.29 -5.09
C SER A 213 -3.27 -15.02 -3.78
N GLY A 214 -3.96 -16.03 -3.25
CA GLY A 214 -4.74 -15.89 -2.03
C GLY A 214 -6.09 -15.19 -2.22
N LYS A 215 -6.62 -14.63 -1.15
CA LYS A 215 -7.92 -13.93 -1.12
C LYS A 215 -7.94 -12.85 -0.03
N PRO A 216 -8.86 -11.87 -0.11
CA PRO A 216 -9.11 -10.92 0.97
C PRO A 216 -9.38 -11.63 2.32
N TYR A 217 -8.79 -11.15 3.41
CA TYR A 217 -8.91 -11.82 4.71
C TYR A 217 -10.32 -11.74 5.30
N ASP A 218 -11.05 -10.66 5.06
CA ASP A 218 -12.46 -10.52 5.42
C ASP A 218 -13.34 -11.59 4.77
N PHE A 219 -12.98 -12.12 3.59
CA PHE A 219 -13.68 -13.24 2.97
C PHE A 219 -13.42 -14.57 3.69
N VAL A 220 -12.27 -14.71 4.36
CA VAL A 220 -11.94 -15.86 5.21
C VAL A 220 -12.79 -15.81 6.48
N VAL A 221 -12.76 -14.68 7.21
CA VAL A 221 -13.45 -14.53 8.50
C VAL A 221 -14.97 -14.45 8.37
N SER A 222 -15.49 -13.87 7.27
CA SER A 222 -16.94 -13.94 6.94
C SER A 222 -17.43 -15.38 6.70
N GLY A 223 -16.52 -16.35 6.59
CA GLY A 223 -16.78 -17.78 6.67
C GLY A 223 -17.12 -18.30 8.07
N CYS A 224 -16.69 -17.61 9.13
CA CYS A 224 -16.59 -18.10 10.51
C CYS A 224 -17.44 -17.36 11.57
N VAL A 225 -18.08 -16.22 11.27
CA VAL A 225 -18.84 -15.46 12.30
C VAL A 225 -20.36 -15.50 12.06
N GLY A 226 -21.09 -15.89 13.11
CA GLY A 226 -22.54 -16.07 13.13
C GLY A 226 -23.34 -14.77 13.11
N VAL A 227 -23.69 -14.33 11.91
CA VAL A 227 -24.85 -13.44 11.69
C VAL A 227 -25.82 -14.18 10.76
N GLY A 228 -27.09 -14.20 11.17
CA GLY A 228 -28.15 -15.08 10.66
C GLY A 228 -28.28 -15.12 9.13
N VAL A 229 -28.67 -16.32 8.65
CA VAL A 229 -29.08 -16.67 7.28
C VAL A 229 -28.35 -15.87 6.20
N ALA A 230 -27.12 -16.29 5.89
CA ALA A 230 -26.34 -15.72 4.80
C ALA A 230 -27.15 -15.78 3.48
N SER A 231 -27.46 -14.60 2.93
CA SER A 231 -27.99 -14.47 1.57
C SER A 231 -27.10 -15.25 0.57
N PRO A 232 -27.64 -15.81 -0.53
CA PRO A 232 -26.84 -16.49 -1.56
C PRO A 232 -25.64 -15.67 -2.08
N ARG A 233 -25.72 -14.33 -2.01
CA ARG A 233 -24.62 -13.42 -2.34
C ARG A 233 -23.45 -13.49 -1.34
N VAL A 234 -23.72 -13.68 -0.04
CA VAL A 234 -22.71 -13.82 1.02
C VAL A 234 -22.01 -15.18 0.93
N ALA A 235 -22.75 -16.25 0.61
CA ALA A 235 -22.17 -17.58 0.39
C ALA A 235 -21.19 -17.62 -0.80
N ARG A 236 -21.48 -16.86 -1.87
CA ARG A 236 -20.58 -16.74 -3.04
C ARG A 236 -19.28 -15.98 -2.75
N ARG A 237 -19.28 -15.02 -1.83
CA ARG A 237 -18.07 -14.25 -1.46
C ARG A 237 -17.01 -15.09 -0.76
N ARG A 238 -17.42 -16.09 0.04
CA ARG A 238 -16.54 -16.94 0.86
C ARG A 238 -15.43 -17.68 0.08
N HIS A 239 -15.68 -18.01 -1.18
CA HIS A 239 -14.74 -18.78 -1.99
C HIS A 239 -13.91 -17.94 -2.95
N ARG A 240 -14.29 -16.68 -3.18
CA ARG A 240 -13.58 -15.81 -4.13
C ARG A 240 -12.14 -15.62 -3.69
N THR A 241 -11.26 -15.69 -4.67
CA THR A 241 -9.83 -15.37 -4.61
C THR A 241 -9.59 -14.04 -5.32
N TYR A 242 -8.39 -13.48 -5.21
CA TYR A 242 -8.06 -12.30 -6.02
C TYR A 242 -8.17 -12.57 -7.53
N ALA A 243 -7.92 -13.81 -7.98
CA ALA A 243 -8.14 -14.21 -9.37
C ALA A 243 -9.62 -14.07 -9.80
N ASP A 244 -10.56 -14.26 -8.88
CA ASP A 244 -11.99 -14.06 -9.13
C ASP A 244 -12.42 -12.58 -9.05
N LEU A 245 -11.52 -11.69 -8.62
CA LEU A 245 -11.76 -10.25 -8.51
C LEU A 245 -11.26 -9.46 -9.74
N VAL A 246 -10.47 -10.07 -10.62
CA VAL A 246 -9.91 -9.42 -11.83
C VAL A 246 -10.67 -9.74 -13.11
N THR A 247 -11.83 -10.40 -13.03
CA THR A 247 -12.70 -10.61 -14.21
C THR A 247 -13.47 -9.33 -14.55
N ALA A 248 -13.80 -9.10 -15.83
CA ALA A 248 -14.56 -7.91 -16.25
C ALA A 248 -15.82 -7.65 -15.39
N SER A 249 -16.63 -8.68 -15.13
CA SER A 249 -17.83 -8.55 -14.28
C SER A 249 -17.49 -8.22 -12.81
N ALA A 250 -16.37 -8.74 -12.29
CA ALA A 250 -15.93 -8.40 -10.94
C ALA A 250 -15.41 -6.96 -10.86
N LEU A 251 -14.75 -6.46 -11.91
CA LEU A 251 -14.29 -5.07 -12.00
C LEU A 251 -15.50 -4.11 -12.00
N GLU A 252 -16.58 -4.43 -12.71
CA GLU A 252 -17.84 -3.67 -12.60
C GLU A 252 -18.46 -3.70 -11.20
N GLU A 253 -18.22 -4.75 -10.41
CA GLU A 253 -18.62 -4.77 -8.99
C GLU A 253 -17.73 -3.88 -8.12
N ILE A 254 -16.42 -3.84 -8.41
CA ILE A 254 -15.44 -3.00 -7.72
C ILE A 254 -15.73 -1.51 -7.98
N ALA A 255 -16.04 -1.15 -9.23
CA ALA A 255 -16.36 0.22 -9.65
C ALA A 255 -17.54 0.86 -8.90
N LYS A 256 -18.35 0.07 -8.17
CA LYS A 256 -19.45 0.58 -7.35
C LYS A 256 -19.00 1.21 -6.04
N TYR A 257 -17.78 0.92 -5.59
CA TYR A 257 -17.26 1.42 -4.31
C TYR A 257 -15.82 1.95 -4.40
N ALA A 258 -15.10 1.68 -5.47
CA ALA A 258 -13.72 2.13 -5.66
C ALA A 258 -13.54 2.85 -7.00
N GLN A 259 -12.57 3.76 -7.05
CA GLN A 259 -12.17 4.52 -8.24
C GLN A 259 -10.97 3.90 -8.96
N ALA A 260 -10.22 3.04 -8.27
CA ALA A 260 -9.06 2.36 -8.84
C ALA A 260 -8.91 0.93 -8.31
N ILE A 261 -8.08 0.15 -9.00
CA ILE A 261 -7.51 -1.10 -8.51
C ILE A 261 -5.99 -0.96 -8.34
N GLY A 262 -5.48 -1.49 -7.23
CA GLY A 262 -4.06 -1.61 -6.94
C GLY A 262 -3.60 -3.05 -7.16
N ILE A 263 -2.93 -3.35 -8.27
CA ILE A 263 -2.69 -4.76 -8.68
C ILE A 263 -1.23 -5.18 -8.54
N HIS A 264 -1.02 -6.42 -8.08
CA HIS A 264 0.28 -7.07 -8.19
C HIS A 264 0.66 -7.22 -9.67
N LYS A 265 1.88 -6.81 -10.08
CA LYS A 265 2.38 -6.87 -11.49
C LYS A 265 2.04 -8.16 -12.24
N ASN A 266 2.22 -9.32 -11.58
CA ASN A 266 1.94 -10.64 -12.17
C ASN A 266 0.46 -10.92 -12.53
N LEU A 267 -0.51 -10.11 -12.09
CA LEU A 267 -1.89 -10.18 -12.59
C LEU A 267 -2.02 -9.59 -13.99
N LEU A 268 -1.16 -8.61 -14.32
CA LEU A 268 -1.13 -7.95 -15.62
C LEU A 268 -0.15 -8.64 -16.58
N VAL A 269 1.10 -8.84 -16.16
CA VAL A 269 2.12 -9.54 -16.94
C VAL A 269 2.66 -10.72 -16.13
N PRO A 270 2.07 -11.93 -16.27
CA PRO A 270 2.48 -13.10 -15.49
C PRO A 270 3.93 -13.51 -15.78
N ARG A 271 4.56 -14.18 -14.80
CA ARG A 271 5.87 -14.82 -14.97
C ARG A 271 5.71 -16.34 -15.09
N ASP A 272 6.57 -16.98 -15.86
CA ASP A 272 6.71 -18.44 -15.86
C ASP A 272 7.60 -18.95 -14.71
N ASN A 273 7.76 -20.26 -14.60
CA ASN A 273 8.54 -20.88 -13.53
C ASN A 273 10.05 -20.58 -13.61
N ASN A 274 10.54 -20.04 -14.73
CA ASN A 274 11.93 -19.61 -14.91
C ASN A 274 12.10 -18.11 -14.63
N GLY A 275 11.04 -17.41 -14.21
CA GLY A 275 11.04 -15.98 -13.97
C GLY A 275 10.93 -15.12 -15.23
N LYS A 276 10.63 -15.71 -16.40
CA LYS A 276 10.41 -14.98 -17.64
C LYS A 276 8.99 -14.47 -17.77
N LEU A 277 8.81 -13.32 -18.42
CA LEU A 277 7.51 -12.75 -18.69
C LEU A 277 6.71 -13.61 -19.69
N ARG A 278 5.40 -13.65 -19.47
CA ARG A 278 4.39 -14.18 -20.39
C ARG A 278 3.63 -13.04 -21.05
N SER A 279 2.75 -13.38 -21.99
CA SER A 279 1.87 -12.41 -22.63
C SER A 279 1.03 -11.65 -21.58
N PRO A 280 0.88 -10.32 -21.72
CA PRO A 280 -0.01 -9.52 -20.89
C PRO A 280 -1.46 -10.01 -20.94
N THR A 281 -2.20 -9.78 -19.85
CA THR A 281 -3.65 -10.03 -19.76
C THR A 281 -4.44 -8.84 -20.29
N SER A 282 -5.76 -8.98 -20.42
CA SER A 282 -6.68 -7.88 -20.77
C SER A 282 -7.00 -6.94 -19.60
N LEU A 283 -6.37 -7.13 -18.43
CA LEU A 283 -6.82 -6.52 -17.17
C LEU A 283 -6.90 -4.98 -17.21
N VAL A 284 -5.94 -4.31 -17.85
CA VAL A 284 -6.01 -2.84 -18.01
C VAL A 284 -7.23 -2.44 -18.85
N ILE A 285 -7.43 -3.10 -19.99
CA ILE A 285 -8.57 -2.83 -20.89
C ILE A 285 -9.90 -3.07 -20.16
N ASP A 286 -10.01 -4.18 -19.44
CA ASP A 286 -11.24 -4.55 -18.72
C ASP A 286 -11.52 -3.59 -17.54
N ALA A 287 -10.49 -3.13 -16.84
CA ALA A 287 -10.61 -2.16 -15.75
C ALA A 287 -11.01 -0.77 -16.28
N HIS A 288 -10.37 -0.31 -17.35
CA HIS A 288 -10.69 0.95 -18.01
C HIS A 288 -12.12 0.94 -18.56
N ALA A 289 -12.58 -0.17 -19.14
CA ALA A 289 -13.97 -0.33 -19.58
C ALA A 289 -14.99 -0.24 -18.43
N ALA A 290 -14.58 -0.61 -17.21
CA ALA A 290 -15.37 -0.44 -15.99
C ALA A 290 -15.20 0.94 -15.33
N GLY A 291 -14.37 1.84 -15.89
CA GLY A 291 -14.09 3.17 -15.35
C GLY A 291 -13.13 3.18 -14.15
N LEU A 292 -12.30 2.14 -13.99
CA LEU A 292 -11.32 2.01 -12.91
C LEU A 292 -9.92 2.37 -13.38
N LEU A 293 -9.23 3.23 -12.62
CA LEU A 293 -7.79 3.42 -12.76
C LEU A 293 -7.02 2.16 -12.35
N VAL A 294 -5.86 1.93 -12.94
CA VAL A 294 -4.99 0.78 -12.65
C VAL A 294 -3.63 1.25 -12.15
N HIS A 295 -3.38 1.06 -10.86
CA HIS A 295 -2.10 1.35 -10.23
C HIS A 295 -1.37 0.05 -9.90
N VAL A 296 -0.13 -0.11 -10.35
CA VAL A 296 0.55 -1.42 -10.33
C VAL A 296 1.69 -1.45 -9.33
N TRP A 297 1.75 -2.50 -8.51
CA TRP A 297 2.77 -2.69 -7.48
C TRP A 297 3.52 -4.03 -7.58
N THR A 298 4.77 -4.14 -7.13
CA THR A 298 5.72 -3.06 -6.78
C THR A 298 6.94 -3.12 -7.68
N PHE A 299 7.36 -1.99 -8.23
CA PHE A 299 8.58 -1.87 -9.02
C PHE A 299 9.80 -1.66 -8.14
N ARG A 300 10.83 -2.47 -8.38
CA ARG A 300 12.06 -2.59 -7.58
C ARG A 300 13.23 -2.80 -8.51
N ASN A 301 14.33 -2.10 -8.26
CA ASN A 301 15.47 -2.11 -9.17
C ASN A 301 16.39 -3.33 -8.99
N GLU A 302 16.28 -4.03 -7.86
CA GLU A 302 17.17 -5.15 -7.58
C GLU A 302 16.79 -6.39 -8.39
N ASP A 303 17.79 -7.03 -9.02
CA ASP A 303 17.60 -8.17 -9.95
C ASP A 303 16.82 -9.35 -9.37
N CYS A 304 16.84 -9.54 -8.05
CA CYS A 304 16.08 -10.59 -7.38
C CYS A 304 14.55 -10.35 -7.42
N PHE A 305 14.11 -9.11 -7.67
CA PHE A 305 12.70 -8.76 -7.81
C PHE A 305 12.28 -8.62 -9.28
N LEU A 306 13.22 -8.36 -10.19
CA LEU A 306 12.95 -8.20 -11.62
C LEU A 306 12.63 -9.55 -12.29
N PRO A 307 11.82 -9.55 -13.37
CA PRO A 307 11.74 -10.71 -14.23
C PRO A 307 13.08 -10.90 -14.93
N LEU A 308 13.36 -12.12 -15.36
CA LEU A 308 14.63 -12.45 -16.02
C LEU A 308 14.89 -11.57 -17.25
N ASP A 309 13.82 -11.15 -17.94
CA ASP A 309 13.86 -10.28 -19.13
C ASP A 309 14.41 -8.87 -18.84
N PHE A 310 14.38 -8.41 -17.59
CA PHE A 310 14.77 -7.07 -17.19
C PHE A 310 15.89 -7.03 -16.13
N GLN A 311 16.52 -8.16 -15.79
CA GLN A 311 17.70 -8.13 -14.91
C GLN A 311 18.81 -7.27 -15.53
N GLY A 312 19.36 -6.35 -14.75
CA GLY A 312 20.29 -5.31 -15.19
C GLY A 312 19.65 -4.15 -15.97
N ASN A 313 18.34 -4.17 -16.19
CA ASN A 313 17.59 -3.10 -16.86
C ASN A 313 16.20 -2.87 -16.22
N PRO A 314 16.15 -2.35 -14.98
CA PRO A 314 14.88 -2.09 -14.31
C PRO A 314 13.98 -1.11 -15.07
N GLN A 315 14.56 -0.12 -15.76
CA GLN A 315 13.82 0.87 -16.56
C GLN A 315 12.92 0.20 -17.60
N GLY A 316 13.38 -0.88 -18.24
CA GLY A 316 12.60 -1.61 -19.22
C GLY A 316 11.31 -2.23 -18.66
N GLU A 317 11.28 -2.59 -17.36
CA GLU A 317 10.05 -3.07 -16.72
C GLU A 317 9.02 -1.93 -16.62
N TYR A 318 9.44 -0.71 -16.27
CA TYR A 318 8.54 0.45 -16.23
C TYR A 318 7.98 0.76 -17.62
N GLU A 319 8.87 0.84 -18.63
CA GLU A 319 8.50 1.09 -20.03
C GLU A 319 7.43 0.11 -20.52
N LEU A 320 7.60 -1.19 -20.25
CA LEU A 320 6.62 -2.20 -20.61
C LEU A 320 5.24 -1.91 -19.98
N PHE A 321 5.19 -1.60 -18.69
CA PHE A 321 3.90 -1.39 -18.01
C PHE A 321 3.25 -0.08 -18.42
N PHE A 322 4.02 0.98 -18.66
CA PHE A 322 3.50 2.23 -19.22
C PHE A 322 2.93 2.03 -20.63
N ASP A 323 3.60 1.25 -21.49
CA ASP A 323 3.10 0.92 -22.83
C ASP A 323 1.79 0.10 -22.81
N LEU A 324 1.55 -0.63 -21.72
CA LEU A 324 0.29 -1.34 -21.46
C LEU A 324 -0.84 -0.44 -20.98
N GLY A 325 -0.59 0.85 -20.73
CA GLY A 325 -1.60 1.85 -20.38
C GLY A 325 -1.95 1.90 -18.90
N VAL A 326 -1.04 1.49 -18.00
CA VAL A 326 -1.28 1.64 -16.54
C VAL A 326 -1.35 3.11 -16.15
N ASP A 327 -2.23 3.45 -15.21
CA ASP A 327 -2.46 4.83 -14.78
C ASP A 327 -1.51 5.29 -13.69
N GLY A 328 -0.78 4.36 -13.07
CA GLY A 328 0.22 4.66 -12.06
C GLY A 328 1.03 3.45 -11.63
N VAL A 329 2.18 3.70 -11.01
CA VAL A 329 3.09 2.67 -10.52
C VAL A 329 3.52 2.94 -9.09
N PHE A 330 3.49 1.89 -8.27
CA PHE A 330 4.09 1.87 -6.95
C PHE A 330 5.56 1.47 -7.07
N SER A 331 6.46 2.33 -6.61
CA SER A 331 7.89 2.11 -6.75
C SER A 331 8.65 2.39 -5.47
N ASP A 332 9.62 1.51 -5.18
CA ASP A 332 10.63 1.73 -4.13
C ASP A 332 11.71 2.74 -4.60
N TYR A 333 11.73 3.06 -5.90
CA TYR A 333 12.70 3.91 -6.61
C TYR A 333 11.98 4.98 -7.46
N PRO A 334 11.43 6.04 -6.85
CA PRO A 334 10.61 7.02 -7.58
C PRO A 334 11.31 7.68 -8.76
N ASP A 335 12.62 7.88 -8.67
CA ASP A 335 13.46 8.42 -9.75
C ASP A 335 13.53 7.51 -10.97
N THR A 336 13.59 6.19 -10.77
CA THR A 336 13.59 5.23 -11.89
C THR A 336 12.23 5.23 -12.60
N ALA A 337 11.13 5.39 -11.85
CA ALA A 337 9.82 5.59 -12.46
C ALA A 337 9.74 6.91 -13.24
N ALA A 338 10.32 8.00 -12.71
CA ALA A 338 10.30 9.33 -13.30
C ALA A 338 11.15 9.47 -14.58
N CYS A 339 12.21 8.68 -14.72
CA CYS A 339 13.11 8.72 -15.88
C CYS A 339 12.49 8.21 -17.19
N HIS A 340 11.21 7.85 -17.22
CA HIS A 340 10.54 7.45 -18.45
C HIS A 340 10.48 8.61 -19.47
N PRO A 341 10.82 8.38 -20.76
CA PRO A 341 10.95 9.45 -21.76
C PRO A 341 9.70 10.32 -21.97
N THR A 342 8.51 9.82 -21.63
CA THR A 342 7.24 10.58 -21.74
C THR A 342 6.90 11.41 -20.50
N LEU A 343 7.63 11.25 -19.40
CA LEU A 343 7.43 11.96 -18.13
C LEU A 343 8.40 13.14 -17.95
N GLN A 344 9.03 13.64 -19.02
CA GLN A 344 9.91 14.81 -18.91
C GLN A 344 9.10 16.04 -18.51
N TRP A 345 9.26 16.45 -17.25
CA TRP A 345 8.65 17.61 -16.59
C TRP A 345 9.14 18.94 -17.16
#